data_AF-A0A220W920-F1
#
_entry.id   AF-A0A220W920-F1
#
_cell.length_a   1.000
_cell.length_b   1.000
_cell.length_c   1.000
_cell.angle_alpha   90.00
_cell.angle_beta   90.00
_cell.angle_gamma   90.00
#
_symmetry.space_group_name_H-M   'P 1'
#
loop_
_entity.id
_entity.type
_entity.pdbx_description
1 polymer ?
#
loop_
_entity_poly.entity_id
_entity_poly.type
_entity_poly.pdbx_seq_one_letter_code
_entity_poly.pdbx_strand_id
1 'polypeptide(L)'
;MVERKNQERTSRSKGSQPIVFEDERQDALAGMVLSLLGEVMVLKDRLDANERMLEAAGLHGPEDVDRFTPDAAVNQHRGGYRQAIYDRVLGSALERLLPDALTEQKAYDGVVNEVASD
;
A
#
# COMPACT_ATOMS: atom_id res chain seq x y z
N MET A 1 6.83 -21.67 26.54
CA MET A 1 5.98 -21.24 25.41
C MET A 1 5.65 -19.78 25.66
N VAL A 2 6.33 -18.85 24.97
CA VAL A 2 6.15 -17.41 25.22
C VAL A 2 4.90 -16.97 24.48
N GLU A 3 3.86 -16.65 25.23
CA GLU A 3 2.60 -16.12 24.71
C GLU A 3 2.87 -14.72 24.13
N ARG A 4 3.00 -14.62 22.80
CA ARG A 4 3.08 -13.33 22.12
C ARG A 4 1.70 -12.70 22.08
N LYS A 5 1.30 -12.15 23.22
CA LYS A 5 0.13 -11.31 23.36
C LYS A 5 0.46 -9.97 22.70
N ASN A 6 0.20 -9.84 21.40
CA ASN A 6 -0.02 -8.53 20.79
C ASN A 6 -1.30 -7.98 21.44
N GLN A 7 -1.17 -7.48 22.67
CA GLN A 7 -2.24 -6.79 23.35
C GLN A 7 -2.59 -5.59 22.48
N GLU A 8 -3.82 -5.60 22.01
CA GLU A 8 -4.46 -4.53 21.27
C GLU A 8 -4.09 -3.18 21.89
N ARG A 9 -3.16 -2.47 21.27
CA ARG A 9 -2.84 -1.07 21.57
C ARG A 9 -3.90 -0.13 21.00
N THR A 10 -5.16 -0.54 20.95
CA THR A 10 -6.26 0.34 20.51
C THR A 10 -6.79 1.13 21.70
N SER A 11 -5.91 1.82 22.43
CA SER A 11 -6.34 2.92 23.30
C SER A 11 -6.76 4.06 22.39
N ARG A 12 -8.05 4.17 22.09
CA ARG A 12 -8.59 5.38 21.45
C ARG A 12 -8.61 6.51 22.46
N SER A 13 -7.97 7.63 22.13
CA SER A 13 -8.07 8.86 22.90
C SER A 13 -9.54 9.28 23.02
N LYS A 14 -10.01 9.56 24.25
CA LYS A 14 -11.41 9.93 24.52
C LYS A 14 -11.70 11.43 24.32
N GLY A 15 -11.02 12.08 23.38
CA GLY A 15 -11.18 13.51 23.08
C GLY A 15 -11.47 13.74 21.60
N SER A 16 -12.01 14.92 21.26
CA SER A 16 -12.05 15.36 19.85
C SER A 16 -10.63 15.34 19.31
N GLN A 17 -10.38 14.65 18.20
CA GLN A 17 -9.08 14.75 17.53
C GLN A 17 -8.89 16.21 17.10
N PRO A 18 -7.78 16.87 17.47
CA PRO A 18 -7.50 18.20 16.95
C PRO A 18 -7.31 18.10 15.44
N ILE A 19 -7.92 19.02 14.70
CA ILE A 19 -7.70 19.18 13.26
C ILE A 19 -6.35 19.87 13.08
N VAL A 20 -5.38 19.18 12.48
CA VAL A 20 -4.01 19.65 12.23
C VAL A 20 -3.87 20.25 10.83
N PHE A 21 -4.50 19.64 9.83
CA PHE A 21 -4.55 20.12 8.44
C PHE A 21 -5.80 20.99 8.18
N GLU A 22 -6.17 21.20 6.92
CA GLU A 22 -7.28 22.10 6.56
C GLU A 22 -8.65 21.52 6.93
N ASP A 23 -8.80 20.20 6.88
CA ASP A 23 -10.03 19.51 7.28
C ASP A 23 -9.79 18.14 7.94
N GLU A 24 -10.85 17.62 8.58
CA GLU A 24 -10.86 16.32 9.26
C GLU A 24 -10.53 15.14 8.33
N ARG A 25 -10.79 15.25 7.02
CA ARG A 25 -10.52 14.17 6.06
C ARG A 25 -9.03 14.07 5.74
N GLN A 26 -8.34 15.20 5.61
CA GLN A 26 -6.89 15.24 5.44
C GLN A 26 -6.18 14.66 6.66
N ASP A 27 -6.63 15.01 7.86
CA ASP A 27 -6.13 14.44 9.12
C ASP A 27 -6.35 12.93 9.21
N ALA A 28 -7.56 12.46 8.87
CA ALA A 28 -7.86 11.04 8.86
C ALA A 28 -6.99 10.29 7.84
N LEU A 29 -6.79 10.86 6.65
CA LEU A 29 -5.91 10.30 5.63
C LEU A 29 -4.45 10.21 6.11
N ALA A 30 -3.93 11.30 6.68
CA ALA A 30 -2.58 11.34 7.23
C ALA A 30 -2.40 10.31 8.36
N GLY A 31 -3.39 10.19 9.26
CA GLY A 31 -3.40 9.17 10.31
C GLY A 31 -3.38 7.75 9.76
N MET A 32 -4.17 7.46 8.71
CA MET A 32 -4.16 6.16 8.04
C MET A 32 -2.79 5.86 7.39
N VAL A 33 -2.17 6.84 6.72
CA VAL A 33 -0.85 6.67 6.10
C VAL A 33 0.24 6.41 7.15
N LEU A 34 0.24 7.17 8.25
CA LEU A 34 1.19 6.98 9.35
C LEU A 34 1.01 5.62 10.03
N SER A 35 -0.24 5.18 10.24
CA SER A 35 -0.53 3.85 10.77
C SER A 35 -0.02 2.76 9.83
N LEU A 36 -0.26 2.90 8.53
CA LEU A 36 0.20 1.94 7.52
C LEU A 36 1.73 1.88 7.46
N LEU A 37 2.41 3.03 7.57
CA LEU A 37 3.87 3.09 7.66
C LEU A 37 4.39 2.29 8.86
N GLY A 38 3.74 2.43 10.02
CA GLY A 38 4.07 1.65 11.22
C GLY A 38 3.98 0.14 10.96
N GLU A 39 2.89 -0.32 10.34
CA GLU A 39 2.72 -1.73 9.99
C GLU A 39 3.75 -2.21 8.95
N VAL A 40 4.10 -1.38 7.96
CA VAL A 40 5.16 -1.68 6.98
C VAL A 40 6.52 -1.87 7.67
N MET A 41 6.84 -1.03 8.66
CA MET A 41 8.08 -1.18 9.43
C MET A 41 8.08 -2.47 10.26
N VAL A 42 6.95 -2.83 10.88
CA VAL A 42 6.82 -4.12 11.58
C VAL A 42 7.03 -5.30 10.62
N LEU A 43 6.50 -5.23 9.40
CA LEU A 43 6.73 -6.26 8.38
C LEU A 43 8.20 -6.32 7.95
N LYS A 44 8.85 -5.16 7.77
CA LYS A 44 10.28 -5.08 7.43
C LYS A 44 11.15 -5.66 8.53
N ASP A 45 10.91 -5.30 9.79
CA ASP A 45 11.63 -5.84 10.95
C ASP A 45 11.47 -7.36 11.08
N ARG A 46 10.26 -7.87 10.82
CA ARG A 46 10.00 -9.32 10.82
C ARG A 46 10.72 -10.03 9.68
N LEU A 47 10.80 -9.42 8.51
CA LEU A 47 11.52 -10.00 7.36
C LEU A 47 13.03 -10.04 7.65
N ASP A 48 13.59 -8.92 8.09
CA ASP A 48 14.98 -8.79 8.49
C ASP A 48 15.38 -9.81 9.58
N ALA A 49 14.53 -10.00 10.59
CA ALA A 49 14.74 -11.02 11.62
C ALA A 49 14.79 -12.43 11.03
N ASN A 50 13.90 -12.75 10.07
CA ASN A 50 13.94 -14.06 9.41
C ASN A 50 15.21 -14.25 8.58
N GLU A 51 15.64 -13.25 7.81
CA GLU A 51 16.86 -13.29 7.00
C GLU A 51 18.09 -13.57 7.88
N ARG A 52 18.23 -12.85 9.01
CA ARG A 52 19.33 -13.07 9.97
C ARG A 52 19.25 -14.41 10.68
N MET A 53 18.05 -14.89 11.01
CA MET A 53 17.86 -16.22 11.60
C MET A 53 18.23 -17.34 10.62
N LEU A 54 17.95 -17.18 9.34
CA LEU A 54 18.30 -18.13 8.29
C LEU A 54 19.81 -18.16 8.05
N GLU A 55 20.45 -16.99 7.99
CA GLU A 55 21.91 -16.90 7.93
C GLU A 55 22.58 -17.57 9.12
N ALA A 56 22.10 -17.32 10.34
CA ALA A 56 22.61 -17.98 11.54
C ALA A 56 22.42 -19.51 11.53
N ALA A 57 21.45 -20.02 10.77
CA ALA A 57 21.23 -21.45 10.54
C ALA A 57 22.06 -22.02 9.38
N GLY A 58 22.94 -21.22 8.75
CA GLY A 58 23.76 -21.62 7.60
C GLY A 58 23.01 -21.66 6.27
N LEU A 59 21.88 -20.95 6.17
CA LEU A 59 21.09 -20.78 4.95
C LEU A 59 21.38 -19.39 4.33
N HIS A 60 20.46 -18.88 3.51
CA HIS A 60 20.60 -17.55 2.88
C HIS A 60 20.46 -16.43 3.91
N GLY A 61 21.20 -15.34 3.68
CA GLY A 61 21.16 -14.13 4.50
C GLY A 61 20.63 -12.90 3.75
N PRO A 62 20.67 -11.72 4.40
CA PRO A 62 20.21 -10.46 3.80
C PRO A 62 20.85 -10.15 2.45
N GLU A 63 22.17 -10.38 2.31
CA GLU A 63 22.88 -10.11 1.05
C GLU A 63 22.43 -11.00 -0.12
N ASP A 64 21.96 -12.22 0.17
CA ASP A 64 21.45 -13.13 -0.85
C ASP A 64 20.07 -12.67 -1.35
N VAL A 65 19.24 -12.14 -0.44
CA VAL A 65 17.96 -11.53 -0.78
C VAL A 65 18.16 -10.28 -1.64
N ASP A 66 19.13 -9.43 -1.31
CA ASP A 66 19.44 -8.23 -2.09
C ASP A 66 19.97 -8.56 -3.50
N ARG A 67 20.67 -9.70 -3.66
CA ARG A 67 21.15 -10.19 -4.96
C ARG A 67 20.13 -11.04 -5.70
N PHE A 68 19.03 -11.43 -5.06
CA PHE A 68 18.04 -12.31 -5.65
C PHE A 68 17.38 -11.65 -6.87
N THR A 69 17.57 -12.25 -8.03
CA THR A 69 16.93 -11.83 -9.28
C THR A 69 15.82 -12.81 -9.63
N PRO A 70 14.54 -12.40 -9.57
CA PRO A 70 13.42 -13.29 -9.87
C PRO A 70 13.40 -13.66 -11.35
N ASP A 71 13.21 -14.96 -11.63
CA ASP A 71 13.00 -15.45 -12.98
C ASP A 71 11.59 -15.11 -13.52
N ALA A 72 11.33 -15.49 -14.77
CA ALA A 72 10.05 -15.23 -15.42
C ALA A 72 8.85 -15.87 -14.69
N ALA A 73 9.03 -17.06 -14.11
CA ALA A 73 7.96 -17.77 -13.41
C ALA A 73 7.62 -17.09 -12.07
N VAL A 74 8.65 -16.69 -11.30
CA VAL A 74 8.49 -15.92 -10.06
C VAL A 74 7.83 -14.58 -10.35
N ASN A 75 8.22 -13.89 -11.41
CA ASN A 75 7.61 -12.62 -11.81
C ASN A 75 6.15 -12.78 -12.21
N GLN A 76 5.80 -13.83 -12.96
CA GLN A 76 4.41 -14.14 -13.32
C GLN A 76 3.56 -14.42 -12.08
N HIS A 77 4.06 -15.25 -11.17
CA HIS A 77 3.39 -15.54 -9.89
C HIS A 77 3.18 -14.26 -9.07
N ARG A 78 4.21 -13.41 -8.96
CA ARG A 78 4.13 -12.11 -8.29
C ARG A 78 3.18 -11.13 -8.96
N GLY A 79 3.09 -11.16 -10.29
CA GLY A 79 2.11 -10.38 -11.04
C GLY A 79 0.68 -10.79 -10.70
N GLY A 80 0.40 -12.10 -10.69
CA GLY A 80 -0.93 -12.64 -10.43
C GLY A 80 -1.52 -12.20 -9.09
N TYR A 81 -0.78 -12.39 -7.98
CA TYR A 81 -1.32 -11.99 -6.68
C TYR A 81 -1.35 -10.46 -6.50
N ARG A 82 -0.42 -9.69 -7.08
CA ARG A 82 -0.48 -8.22 -7.04
C ARG A 82 -1.72 -7.70 -7.75
N GLN A 83 -2.01 -8.25 -8.93
CA GLN A 83 -3.22 -7.90 -9.67
C GLN A 83 -4.47 -8.22 -8.86
N ALA A 84 -4.56 -9.41 -8.27
CA ALA A 84 -5.70 -9.78 -7.43
C ALA A 84 -5.88 -8.86 -6.21
N ILE A 85 -4.78 -8.38 -5.61
CA ILE A 85 -4.84 -7.40 -4.51
C ILE A 85 -5.32 -6.04 -5.03
N TYR A 86 -4.81 -5.57 -6.17
CA TYR A 86 -5.27 -4.32 -6.78
C TYR A 86 -6.74 -4.37 -7.14
N ASP A 87 -7.21 -5.46 -7.75
CA ASP A 87 -8.61 -5.61 -8.10
C ASP A 87 -9.50 -5.61 -6.84
N ARG A 88 -9.07 -6.28 -5.77
CA ARG A 88 -9.82 -6.31 -4.51
C ARG A 88 -9.84 -4.95 -3.79
N VAL A 89 -8.71 -4.25 -3.74
CA VAL A 89 -8.56 -3.02 -2.94
C VAL A 89 -9.02 -1.79 -3.72
N LEU A 90 -8.63 -1.70 -4.99
CA LEU A 90 -8.90 -0.55 -5.85
C LEU A 90 -10.14 -0.76 -6.71
N GLY A 91 -10.58 -1.99 -6.99
CA GLY A 91 -11.68 -2.26 -7.93
C GLY A 91 -12.98 -1.53 -7.59
N SER A 92 -13.36 -1.47 -6.32
CA SER A 92 -14.58 -0.76 -5.88
C SER A 92 -14.44 0.77 -5.98
N ALA A 93 -13.26 1.31 -5.70
CA ALA A 93 -12.97 2.73 -5.89
C ALA A 93 -12.91 3.08 -7.38
N LEU A 94 -12.29 2.24 -8.19
CA LEU A 94 -12.17 2.37 -9.64
C LEU A 94 -13.56 2.35 -10.27
N GLU A 95 -14.37 1.34 -10.01
CA GLU A 95 -15.73 1.22 -10.56
C GLU A 95 -16.60 2.45 -10.26
N ARG A 96 -16.41 3.05 -9.07
CA ARG A 96 -17.14 4.25 -8.66
C ARG A 96 -16.60 5.55 -9.28
N LEU A 97 -15.29 5.66 -9.49
CA LEU A 97 -14.62 6.91 -9.90
C LEU A 97 -14.35 6.98 -11.41
N LEU A 98 -14.20 5.84 -12.09
CA LEU A 98 -13.85 5.77 -13.51
C LEU A 98 -14.89 6.42 -14.42
N PRO A 99 -16.22 6.25 -14.20
CA PRO A 99 -17.22 6.88 -15.07
C PRO A 99 -17.11 8.40 -15.09
N ASP A 100 -16.92 9.03 -13.93
CA ASP A 100 -16.81 10.48 -13.78
C ASP A 100 -15.49 10.99 -14.38
N ALA A 101 -14.37 10.35 -14.04
CA ALA A 101 -13.05 10.70 -14.58
C ALA A 101 -12.97 10.55 -16.11
N LEU A 102 -13.58 9.51 -16.68
CA LEU A 102 -13.66 9.32 -18.13
C LEU A 102 -14.57 10.35 -18.80
N THR A 103 -15.61 10.82 -18.11
CA THR A 103 -16.50 11.87 -18.61
C THR A 103 -15.76 13.21 -18.66
N GLU A 104 -15.01 13.54 -17.61
CA GLU A 104 -14.20 14.76 -17.54
C GLU A 104 -13.06 14.75 -18.58
N GLN A 105 -12.37 13.61 -18.74
CA GLN A 105 -11.35 13.43 -19.77
C GLN A 105 -11.93 13.62 -21.18
N LYS A 106 -13.09 13.01 -21.49
CA LYS A 106 -13.73 13.17 -22.80
C LYS A 106 -14.18 14.61 -23.07
N ALA A 107 -14.65 15.31 -22.04
CA ALA A 107 -15.01 16.72 -22.16
C ALA A 107 -13.77 17.57 -22.48
N TYR A 108 -12.65 17.32 -21.78
CA TYR A 108 -11.37 17.97 -22.07
C TYR A 108 -10.89 17.69 -23.49
N ASP A 109 -10.85 16.42 -23.91
CA ASP A 109 -10.39 16.02 -25.24
C ASP A 109 -11.29 16.61 -26.35
N GLY A 110 -12.61 16.73 -26.11
CA GLY A 110 -13.54 17.38 -27.01
C GLY A 110 -13.21 18.86 -27.21
N VAL A 111 -12.97 19.59 -26.12
CA VAL A 111 -12.57 21.01 -26.16
C VAL A 111 -11.22 21.17 -26.88
N VAL A 112 -10.25 20.30 -26.60
CA VAL A 112 -8.94 20.35 -27.27
C VAL A 112 -9.07 20.14 -28.78
N ASN A 113 -9.91 19.19 -29.21
CA ASN A 113 -10.12 18.92 -30.63
C ASN A 113 -10.84 20.08 -31.33
N GLU A 114 -11.80 20.72 -30.68
CA GLU A 114 -12.50 21.91 -31.21
C GLU A 114 -11.50 23.05 -31.43
N VAL A 115 -10.68 23.37 -30.42
CA VAL A 115 -9.63 24.41 -30.52
C VAL A 115 -8.54 24.07 -31.54
N ALA A 116 -8.21 22.79 -31.71
CA ALA A 116 -7.20 22.35 -32.68
C ALA A 116 -7.73 22.27 -34.12
N SER A 117 -9.05 22.37 -34.32
CA SER A 117 -9.71 22.31 -35.63
C SER A 117 -10.10 23.67 -36.21
N ASP A 118 -9.98 24.75 -35.42
CA ASP A 118 -10.03 26.17 -35.83
C ASP A 118 -8.65 26.68 -36.27
#